data_AF-A0A7S4QQR3-F1
#
_entry.id   AF-A0A7S4QQR3-F1
#
_cell.length_a   1.000
_cell.length_b   1.000
_cell.length_c   1.000
_cell.angle_alpha   90.00
_cell.angle_beta   90.00
_cell.angle_gamma   90.00
#
_symmetry.space_group_name_H-M   'P 1'
#
loop_
_entity.id
_entity.type
_entity.pdbx_description
1 polymer ?
#
loop_
_entity_poly.entity_id
_entity_poly.type
_entity_poly.pdbx_seq_one_letter_code
_entity_poly.pdbx_strand_id
1 'polypeptide(L)'
;AREAAEAGGTGAFFDAAGSTVTAKAIDRFGLESEYAKEKTYTFDAVFSSVNEASVEHATQERVFRDIGVPILDNALNAYNGCLLAYGQTGAGKSHSILGDVRSEAERGLLPR
;
A
#
# COMPACT_ATOMS: atom_id res chain seq x y z
N ALA A 1 -11.33 -24.13 -16.82
CA ALA A 1 -12.41 -23.49 -16.04
C ALA A 1 -11.81 -23.03 -14.72
N ARG A 2 -11.44 -21.74 -14.62
CA ARG A 2 -10.86 -21.15 -13.40
C ARG A 2 -11.76 -19.99 -13.01
N GLU A 3 -12.15 -19.99 -11.74
CA GLU A 3 -13.25 -19.24 -11.15
C GLU A 3 -13.34 -17.79 -11.59
N ALA A 4 -14.52 -17.43 -12.12
CA ALA A 4 -14.98 -16.07 -12.18
C ALA A 4 -15.07 -15.54 -10.74
N ALA A 5 -14.30 -14.51 -10.43
CA ALA A 5 -14.42 -13.77 -9.18
C ALA A 5 -15.78 -13.06 -9.14
N GLU A 6 -16.78 -13.73 -8.59
CA GLU A 6 -18.07 -13.15 -8.21
C GLU A 6 -17.92 -12.34 -6.92
N ALA A 7 -17.59 -11.05 -7.01
CA ALA A 7 -17.91 -10.10 -5.95
C ALA A 7 -17.83 -8.68 -6.52
N GLY A 8 -18.82 -7.84 -6.21
CA GLY A 8 -18.64 -6.39 -6.36
C GLY A 8 -17.37 -5.97 -5.61
N GLY A 9 -16.54 -5.17 -6.26
CA GLY A 9 -15.26 -4.73 -5.71
C GLY A 9 -15.41 -3.49 -4.85
N THR A 10 -14.35 -3.14 -4.13
CA THR A 10 -14.16 -1.78 -3.62
C THR A 10 -13.02 -1.16 -4.41
N GLY A 11 -13.29 -0.06 -5.13
CA GLY A 11 -12.28 0.73 -5.79
C GLY A 11 -11.65 1.69 -4.80
N ALA A 12 -10.33 1.75 -4.75
CA ALA A 12 -9.58 2.74 -3.99
C ALA A 12 -9.08 3.83 -4.95
N PHE A 13 -9.44 5.07 -4.65
CA PHE A 13 -9.01 6.26 -5.39
C PHE A 13 -8.07 7.06 -4.50
N PHE A 14 -6.95 7.48 -5.07
CA PHE A 14 -5.89 8.20 -4.35
C PHE A 14 -5.91 9.68 -4.76
N ASP A 15 -5.64 10.57 -3.81
CA ASP A 15 -5.39 11.97 -4.15
C ASP A 15 -4.00 12.15 -4.79
N ALA A 16 -3.85 13.20 -5.59
CA ALA A 16 -2.56 13.52 -6.22
C ALA A 16 -1.46 13.90 -5.19
N ALA A 17 -1.86 14.21 -3.95
CA ALA A 17 -0.96 14.51 -2.84
C ALA A 17 -0.41 13.27 -2.12
N GLY A 18 -0.98 12.07 -2.35
CA GLY A 18 -0.56 10.82 -1.73
C GLY A 18 -0.86 10.74 -0.23
N SER A 19 -1.90 11.42 0.24
CA SER A 19 -2.27 11.52 1.66
C SER A 19 -3.67 10.98 1.97
N THR A 20 -4.55 10.99 0.98
CA THR A 20 -5.97 10.67 1.15
C THR A 20 -6.35 9.53 0.21
N VAL A 21 -7.04 8.53 0.77
CA VAL A 21 -7.62 7.42 0.02
C VAL A 21 -9.13 7.40 0.20
N THR A 22 -9.83 7.27 -0.92
CA THR A 22 -11.28 7.19 -0.94
C THR A 22 -11.72 5.85 -1.47
N ALA A 23 -12.43 5.10 -0.63
CA ALA A 23 -12.99 3.80 -0.95
C ALA A 23 -14.43 3.97 -1.43
N LYS A 24 -14.69 3.54 -2.67
CA LYS A 24 -16.04 3.49 -3.26
C LYS A 24 -16.38 2.07 -3.64
N ALA A 25 -17.63 1.65 -3.42
CA ALA A 25 -18.05 0.34 -3.91
C ALA A 25 -18.34 0.40 -5.41
N ILE A 26 -17.80 -0.58 -6.11
CA ILE A 26 -18.00 -0.80 -7.53
C ILE A 26 -18.81 -2.08 -7.68
N ASP A 27 -19.84 -2.01 -8.51
CA ASP A 27 -20.64 -3.17 -8.85
C ASP A 27 -19.84 -4.16 -9.73
N ARG A 28 -20.46 -5.29 -10.09
CA ARG A 28 -19.80 -6.31 -10.93
C ARG A 28 -19.51 -5.83 -12.36
N PHE A 29 -20.08 -4.70 -12.78
CA PHE A 29 -19.85 -4.09 -14.08
C PHE A 29 -18.82 -2.94 -14.00
N GLY A 30 -18.22 -2.71 -12.82
CA GLY A 30 -17.25 -1.64 -12.59
C GLY A 30 -17.88 -0.25 -12.48
N LEU A 31 -19.20 -0.16 -12.38
CA LEU A 31 -19.92 1.09 -12.18
C LEU A 31 -20.01 1.42 -10.70
N GLU A 32 -19.96 2.70 -10.38
CA GLU A 32 -20.11 3.17 -9.01
C GLU A 32 -21.51 2.79 -8.49
N SER A 33 -21.54 2.09 -7.35
CA SER A 33 -22.81 1.74 -6.73
C SER A 33 -23.37 2.96 -5.99
N GLU A 34 -24.51 3.47 -6.46
CA GLU A 34 -25.21 4.59 -5.83
C GLU A 34 -25.64 4.31 -4.37
N TYR A 35 -25.79 3.03 -4.02
CA TYR A 35 -26.25 2.59 -2.71
C TYR A 35 -25.12 2.40 -1.68
N ALA A 36 -23.86 2.41 -2.12
CA ALA A 36 -22.73 2.18 -1.24
C ALA A 36 -22.13 3.50 -0.77
N LYS A 37 -22.02 3.64 0.56
CA LYS A 37 -21.47 4.84 1.16
C LYS A 37 -19.95 4.93 0.93
N GLU A 38 -19.54 5.96 0.20
CA GLU A 38 -18.14 6.35 0.06
C GLU A 38 -17.52 6.65 1.42
N LYS A 39 -16.28 6.17 1.62
CA LYS A 39 -15.52 6.42 2.84
C LYS A 39 -14.14 6.95 2.49
N THR A 40 -13.81 8.11 3.05
CA THR A 40 -12.52 8.77 2.87
C THR A 40 -11.69 8.62 4.14
N TYR A 41 -10.41 8.30 3.96
CA TYR A 41 -9.42 8.17 5.02
C TYR A 41 -8.19 9.00 4.68
N THR A 42 -7.63 9.68 5.67
CA THR A 42 -6.41 10.46 5.54
C THR A 42 -5.31 9.85 6.40
N PHE A 43 -4.11 9.77 5.85
CA PHE A 43 -2.92 9.21 6.47
C PHE A 43 -1.73 10.15 6.25
N ASP A 44 -0.64 9.90 6.97
CA ASP A 44 0.61 10.64 6.79
C ASP A 44 1.22 10.38 5.39
N ALA A 45 1.10 9.15 4.91
CA ALA A 45 1.49 8.75 3.56
C ALA A 45 0.65 7.58 3.07
N VAL A 46 0.31 7.60 1.77
CA VAL A 46 -0.41 6.53 1.08
C VAL A 46 0.41 6.04 -0.10
N PHE A 47 0.63 4.72 -0.15
CA PHE A 47 1.45 4.06 -1.17
C PHE A 47 0.57 3.21 -2.08
N SER A 48 0.46 3.58 -3.36
CA SER A 48 -0.29 2.81 -4.35
C SER A 48 0.62 1.82 -5.07
N SER A 49 0.46 0.52 -4.82
CA SER A 49 1.29 -0.54 -5.42
C SER A 49 0.52 -1.45 -6.39
N VAL A 50 -0.66 -1.02 -6.85
CA VAL A 50 -1.59 -1.88 -7.62
C VAL A 50 -1.26 -1.91 -9.11
N ASN A 51 -0.88 -0.77 -9.68
CA ASN A 51 -0.61 -0.65 -11.12
C ASN A 51 0.84 -0.23 -11.34
N GLU A 52 1.68 -1.14 -11.83
CA GLU A 52 3.10 -0.86 -12.12
C GLU A 52 3.28 0.17 -13.24
N ALA A 53 2.30 0.31 -14.13
CA ALA A 53 2.35 1.28 -15.22
C ALA A 53 1.93 2.70 -14.78
N SER A 54 1.44 2.88 -13.54
CA SER A 54 1.09 4.21 -13.06
C SER A 54 2.34 4.96 -12.60
N VAL A 55 2.38 6.27 -12.88
CA VAL A 55 3.46 7.17 -12.40
C VAL A 55 3.49 7.22 -10.88
N GLU A 56 2.35 6.95 -10.24
CA GLU A 56 2.17 6.97 -8.79
C GLU A 56 2.52 5.63 -8.13
N HIS A 57 2.99 4.63 -8.90
CA HIS A 57 3.37 3.33 -8.38
C HIS A 57 4.44 3.46 -7.30
N ALA A 58 4.13 2.99 -6.10
CA ALA A 58 5.03 3.00 -4.96
C ALA A 58 5.89 1.73 -4.95
N THR A 59 7.16 1.89 -5.33
CA THR A 59 8.18 0.85 -5.24
C THR A 59 8.63 0.63 -3.80
N GLN A 60 9.24 -0.52 -3.53
CA GLN A 60 9.85 -0.78 -2.22
C GLN A 60 10.92 0.23 -1.83
N GLU A 61 11.67 0.72 -2.82
CA GLU A 61 12.65 1.80 -2.63
C GLU A 61 11.97 3.08 -2.14
N ARG A 62 10.84 3.47 -2.75
CA ARG A 62 10.07 4.63 -2.32
C ARG A 62 9.58 4.48 -0.88
N VAL A 63 9.03 3.31 -0.53
CA VAL A 63 8.55 3.03 0.83
C VAL A 63 9.71 3.08 1.83
N PHE A 64 10.87 2.54 1.49
CA PHE A 64 12.06 2.61 2.35
C PHE A 64 12.56 4.04 2.53
N ARG A 65 12.59 4.84 1.47
CA ARG A 65 12.99 6.25 1.57
C ARG A 65 12.04 7.04 2.49
N ASP A 66 10.73 6.85 2.33
CA ASP A 66 9.74 7.67 3.01
C ASP A 66 9.49 7.21 4.47
N ILE A 67 9.67 5.92 4.80
CA ILE A 67 9.43 5.34 6.14
C ILE A 67 10.72 4.82 6.80
N GLY A 68 11.56 4.10 6.06
CA GLY A 68 12.76 3.43 6.57
C GLY A 68 13.88 4.41 6.95
N VAL A 69 14.17 5.39 6.10
CA VAL A 69 15.24 6.38 6.35
C VAL A 69 15.01 7.17 7.65
N PRO A 70 13.82 7.75 7.91
CA PRO A 70 13.58 8.43 9.18
C PRO A 70 13.74 7.53 10.43
N ILE A 71 13.36 6.25 10.32
CA ILE A 71 13.54 5.28 11.41
C ILE A 71 15.02 4.97 11.63
N LEU A 72 15.78 4.80 10.55
CA LEU A 72 17.22 4.55 10.61
C LEU A 72 17.96 5.74 11.21
N ASP A 73 17.63 6.96 10.79
CA ASP A 73 18.21 8.19 11.36
C ASP A 73 17.93 8.29 12.87
N ASN A 74 16.72 7.94 13.30
CA ASN A 74 16.39 7.89 14.72
C ASN A 74 17.22 6.84 15.47
N ALA A 75 17.42 5.65 14.88
CA ALA A 75 18.26 4.61 15.47
C ALA A 75 19.73 5.06 15.60
N LEU A 76 20.27 5.77 14.60
CA LEU A 76 21.62 6.35 14.65
C LEU A 76 21.75 7.45 15.71
N ASN A 77 20.68 8.16 16.00
CA ASN A 77 20.59 9.16 17.07
C ASN A 77 20.24 8.55 18.45
N ALA A 78 20.38 7.23 18.61
CA ALA A 78 20.11 6.48 19.85
C ALA A 78 18.64 6.55 20.32
N TYR A 79 17.69 6.72 19.40
CA TYR A 79 16.26 6.56 19.66
C TYR A 79 15.79 5.17 19.28
N ASN A 80 14.87 4.62 20.08
CA ASN A 80 14.22 3.36 19.77
C ASN A 80 13.11 3.60 18.73
N GLY A 81 13.18 2.88 17.60
CA GLY A 81 12.11 2.83 16.59
C GLY A 81 11.33 1.52 16.68
N CYS A 82 10.04 1.56 16.36
CA CYS A 82 9.21 0.36 16.20
C CYS A 82 8.37 0.51 14.93
N LEU A 83 8.37 -0.52 14.09
CA LEU A 83 7.59 -0.59 12.86
C LEU A 83 6.78 -1.87 12.84
N LEU A 84 5.48 -1.75 12.57
CA LEU A 84 4.54 -2.87 12.52
C LEU A 84 3.76 -2.83 11.21
N ALA A 85 3.69 -3.96 10.50
CA ALA A 85 2.80 -4.12 9.37
C ALA A 85 1.49 -4.78 9.82
N TYR A 86 0.36 -4.12 9.55
CA TYR A 86 -0.97 -4.58 9.93
C TYR A 86 -1.89 -4.72 8.71
N GLY A 87 -2.81 -5.68 8.76
CA GLY A 87 -3.76 -5.95 7.69
C GLY A 87 -4.15 -7.43 7.58
N GLN A 88 -5.13 -7.75 6.74
CA GLN A 88 -5.59 -9.12 6.52
C GLN A 88 -4.52 -10.03 5.87
N THR A 89 -4.68 -11.34 5.97
CA THR A 89 -3.83 -12.30 5.25
C THR A 89 -3.93 -12.07 3.75
N GLY A 90 -2.79 -12.07 3.04
CA GLY A 90 -2.72 -11.72 1.62
C GLY A 90 -2.59 -10.23 1.31
N ALA A 91 -2.70 -9.33 2.29
CA ALA A 91 -2.60 -7.88 2.07
C ALA A 91 -1.18 -7.33 1.87
N GLY A 92 -0.15 -8.18 1.76
CA GLY A 92 1.23 -7.72 1.50
C GLY A 92 2.06 -7.30 2.72
N LYS A 93 1.67 -7.66 3.96
CA LYS A 93 2.46 -7.39 5.17
C LYS A 93 3.91 -7.90 5.08
N SER A 94 4.09 -9.19 4.78
CA SER A 94 5.42 -9.80 4.64
C SER A 94 6.18 -9.25 3.43
N HIS A 95 5.46 -8.88 2.37
CA HIS A 95 6.04 -8.23 1.19
C HIS A 95 6.63 -6.86 1.55
N SER A 96 5.90 -6.05 2.34
CA SER A 96 6.37 -4.72 2.75
C SER A 96 7.56 -4.80 3.71
N ILE A 97 7.53 -5.74 4.66
CA ILE A 97 8.58 -5.86 5.69
C ILE A 97 9.83 -6.57 5.17
N LEU A 98 9.69 -7.73 4.52
CA LEU A 98 10.83 -8.53 4.07
C LEU A 98 11.02 -8.44 2.55
N GLY A 99 9.92 -8.45 1.78
CA GLY A 99 9.95 -8.46 0.32
C GLY A 99 10.58 -9.73 -0.26
N ASP A 100 10.94 -9.68 -1.54
CA ASP A 100 11.72 -10.73 -2.17
C ASP A 100 13.22 -10.45 -1.97
N VAL A 101 13.84 -11.17 -1.05
CA VAL A 101 15.27 -11.04 -0.74
C VAL A 101 16.20 -11.36 -1.92
N ARG A 102 15.72 -12.10 -2.92
CA ARG A 102 16.49 -12.47 -4.11
C ARG A 102 16.52 -11.38 -5.17
N SER A 103 15.61 -10.41 -5.10
CA SER A 103 15.49 -9.30 -6.04
C SER A 103 15.86 -7.99 -5.36
N GLU A 104 16.90 -7.32 -5.84
CA GLU A 104 17.31 -5.99 -5.32
C GLU A 104 16.19 -4.95 -5.41
N ALA A 105 15.32 -5.04 -6.42
CA ALA A 105 14.20 -4.11 -6.59
C ALA A 105 13.02 -4.41 -5.63
N GLU A 106 12.82 -5.68 -5.26
CA GLU A 106 11.65 -6.12 -4.49
C GLU A 106 11.96 -6.43 -3.02
N ARG A 107 13.21 -6.23 -2.58
CA ARG A 107 13.56 -6.25 -1.15
C ARG A 107 12.70 -5.28 -0.36
N GLY A 108 12.14 -5.74 0.75
CA GLY A 108 11.31 -4.94 1.64
C GLY A 108 12.12 -4.03 2.56
N LEU A 109 11.48 -3.54 3.61
CA LEU A 109 12.06 -2.59 4.56
C LEU A 109 13.23 -3.13 5.40
N LEU A 110 13.19 -4.40 5.82
CA LEU A 110 14.22 -4.99 6.68
C LEU A 110 15.58 -5.24 6.01
N PRO A 111 15.66 -5.81 4.79
CA PRO A 111 16.94 -6.11 4.15
C PRO A 111 17.58 -4.91 3.43
N ARG A 112 16.93 -3.75 3.38
CA ARG A 112 17.45 -2.50 2.81
C ARG A 112 18.14 -1.67 3.89
#